data_AF-A0A7J3ZKA3-F1
#
_entry.id   AF-A0A7J3ZKA3-F1
#
_cell.length_a   1.000
_cell.length_b   1.000
_cell.length_c   1.000
_cell.angle_alpha   90.00
_cell.angle_beta   90.00
_cell.angle_gamma   90.00
#
_symmetry.space_group_name_H-M   'P 1'
#
loop_
_entity.id
_entity.type
_entity.pdbx_description
1 polymer ?
#
loop_
_entity_poly.entity_id
_entity_poly.type
_entity_poly.pdbx_seq_one_letter_code
_entity_poly.pdbx_strand_id
1 'polypeptide(L)'
;MAKRFVEEFSVDAYDIYISVNKGVPPASGLGSSGATSAATAYALNMLFDAGLSEEHLLRLAGAGEAFTAGAPHYDNVAASLFGGFVILDLARGRVFRHVPRRKIPVAVVTPRVGSLQGTRKTEYARSLLPKQVSLETHVRQTSSLAKLLYGILTEDLRIIGEAVTTDYIVEPCRAKMIPFYDDIKQLALSEGAYGFNICGAGPSVFLLHEDVTVVSRIADEVKEYLTERGVEAWSFISYISLRGAEALEVVR
;
A
#
# COMPACT_ATOMS: atom_id res chain seq x y z
N MET A 1 -9.23 -8.23 16.45
CA MET A 1 -10.02 -7.02 16.14
C MET A 1 -11.50 -7.19 16.46
N ALA A 2 -12.23 -8.11 15.83
CA ALA A 2 -13.66 -8.32 16.12
C ALA A 2 -13.93 -8.58 17.62
N LYS A 3 -13.11 -9.42 18.26
CA LYS A 3 -13.17 -9.61 19.72
C LYS A 3 -13.01 -8.30 20.52
N ARG A 4 -12.07 -7.44 20.10
CA ARG A 4 -11.85 -6.13 20.73
C ARG A 4 -13.04 -5.20 20.53
N PHE A 5 -13.66 -5.23 19.35
CA PHE A 5 -14.91 -4.49 19.10
C PHE A 5 -16.04 -4.99 20.00
N VAL A 6 -16.20 -6.32 20.14
CA VAL A 6 -17.21 -6.90 21.05
C VAL A 6 -17.00 -6.44 22.49
N GLU A 7 -15.76 -6.49 22.98
CA GLU A 7 -15.39 -6.04 24.33
C GLU A 7 -15.65 -4.53 24.51
N GLU A 8 -15.32 -3.72 23.52
CA GLU A 8 -15.42 -2.26 23.59
C GLU A 8 -16.86 -1.74 23.49
N PHE A 9 -17.72 -2.42 22.72
CA PHE A 9 -19.11 -2.01 22.50
C PHE A 9 -20.14 -2.85 23.26
N SER A 10 -19.69 -3.80 24.08
CA SER A 10 -20.56 -4.70 24.87
C SER A 10 -21.66 -5.36 24.04
N VAL A 11 -21.27 -5.86 22.86
CA VAL A 11 -22.15 -6.60 21.94
C VAL A 11 -21.98 -8.12 22.07
N ASP A 12 -21.64 -8.57 23.28
CA ASP A 12 -21.40 -9.96 23.66
C ASP A 12 -22.65 -10.85 23.57
N ALA A 13 -23.83 -10.24 23.41
CA ALA A 13 -25.08 -10.94 23.12
C ALA A 13 -25.16 -11.54 21.70
N TYR A 14 -24.18 -11.26 20.83
CA TYR A 14 -24.22 -11.67 19.42
C TYR A 14 -23.01 -12.55 19.03
N ASP A 15 -23.29 -13.64 18.32
CA ASP A 15 -22.26 -14.39 17.60
C ASP A 15 -21.98 -13.72 16.25
N ILE A 16 -20.71 -13.34 16.03
CA ILE A 16 -20.29 -12.68 14.79
C ILE A 16 -19.54 -13.68 13.89
N TYR A 17 -20.16 -14.03 12.77
CA TYR A 17 -19.55 -14.85 11.72
C TYR A 17 -18.96 -13.95 10.63
N ILE A 18 -17.66 -14.07 10.39
CA ILE A 18 -16.93 -13.26 9.39
C ILE A 18 -16.40 -14.19 8.30
N SER A 19 -16.88 -13.99 7.08
CA SER A 19 -16.32 -14.60 5.88
C SER A 19 -15.46 -13.58 5.14
N VAL A 20 -14.22 -13.95 4.80
CA VAL A 20 -13.27 -13.06 4.12
C VAL A 20 -12.95 -13.61 2.74
N ASN A 21 -13.34 -12.88 1.70
CA ASN A 21 -12.87 -13.11 0.34
C ASN A 21 -11.65 -12.23 0.06
N LYS A 22 -10.51 -12.84 -0.29
CA LYS A 22 -9.24 -12.14 -0.49
C LYS A 22 -9.06 -11.75 -1.96
N GLY A 23 -9.19 -10.46 -2.26
CA GLY A 23 -8.84 -9.89 -3.58
C GLY A 23 -7.37 -9.46 -3.74
N VAL A 24 -6.65 -9.28 -2.62
CA VAL A 24 -5.23 -8.85 -2.63
C VAL A 24 -4.34 -10.02 -2.21
N PRO A 25 -3.40 -10.47 -3.06
CA PRO A 25 -2.51 -11.58 -2.73
C PRO A 25 -1.71 -11.30 -1.44
N PRO A 26 -1.64 -12.26 -0.51
CA PRO A 26 -0.89 -12.08 0.74
C PRO A 26 0.61 -11.92 0.46
N ALA A 27 1.31 -11.17 1.31
CA ALA A 27 2.77 -10.98 1.25
C ALA A 27 3.32 -10.41 -0.09
N SER A 28 2.47 -9.75 -0.87
CA SER A 28 2.81 -9.04 -2.11
C SER A 28 3.38 -7.63 -1.88
N GLY A 29 3.12 -7.03 -0.71
CA GLY A 29 3.42 -5.61 -0.47
C GLY A 29 2.27 -4.67 -0.82
N LEU A 30 1.09 -5.23 -1.18
CA LEU A 30 -0.11 -4.47 -1.56
C LEU A 30 -1.12 -4.27 -0.42
N GLY A 31 -0.69 -4.41 0.84
CA GLY A 31 -1.56 -4.12 2.00
C GLY A 31 -2.68 -5.15 2.27
N SER A 32 -2.51 -6.44 1.90
CA SER A 32 -3.55 -7.48 2.09
C SER A 32 -4.03 -7.63 3.56
N SER A 33 -3.17 -7.43 4.55
CA SER A 33 -3.53 -7.41 5.99
C SER A 33 -4.33 -6.18 6.35
N GLY A 34 -3.86 -5.00 5.92
CA GLY A 34 -4.52 -3.72 6.12
C GLY A 34 -5.91 -3.69 5.50
N ALA A 35 -6.07 -4.19 4.26
CA ALA A 35 -7.35 -4.27 3.56
C ALA A 35 -8.38 -5.12 4.31
N THR A 36 -7.99 -6.29 4.83
CA THR A 36 -8.90 -7.11 5.65
C THR A 36 -9.25 -6.42 6.96
N SER A 37 -8.27 -5.80 7.63
CA SER A 37 -8.51 -5.11 8.90
C SER A 37 -9.44 -3.90 8.71
N ALA A 38 -9.24 -3.13 7.64
CA ALA A 38 -10.09 -2.02 7.23
C ALA A 38 -11.52 -2.48 6.92
N ALA A 39 -11.67 -3.49 6.05
CA ALA A 39 -12.98 -4.02 5.66
C ALA A 39 -13.76 -4.57 6.85
N THR A 40 -13.11 -5.33 7.73
CA THR A 40 -13.77 -5.86 8.92
C THR A 40 -14.15 -4.75 9.91
N ALA A 41 -13.31 -3.72 10.10
CA ALA A 41 -13.62 -2.63 11.02
C ALA A 41 -14.79 -1.80 10.51
N TYR A 42 -14.80 -1.51 9.20
CA TYR A 42 -15.88 -0.83 8.52
C TYR A 42 -17.19 -1.63 8.61
N ALA A 43 -17.14 -2.93 8.34
CA ALA A 43 -18.31 -3.81 8.41
C ALA A 43 -18.90 -3.87 9.84
N LEU A 44 -18.06 -3.98 10.88
CA LEU A 44 -18.54 -3.99 12.27
C LEU A 44 -19.16 -2.66 12.67
N ASN A 45 -18.54 -1.54 12.30
CA ASN A 45 -19.09 -0.21 12.53
C ASN A 45 -20.48 -0.06 11.90
N MET A 46 -20.65 -0.54 10.67
CA MET A 46 -21.93 -0.51 9.94
C MET A 46 -22.98 -1.48 10.49
N LEU A 47 -22.57 -2.69 10.85
CA LEU A 47 -23.45 -3.76 11.33
C LEU A 47 -24.11 -3.38 12.66
N PHE A 48 -23.34 -2.78 13.57
CA PHE A 48 -23.81 -2.39 14.91
C PHE A 48 -24.20 -0.91 15.01
N ASP A 49 -24.16 -0.16 13.91
CA ASP A 49 -24.43 1.27 13.89
C ASP A 49 -23.63 2.05 14.95
N ALA A 50 -22.35 1.69 15.11
CA ALA A 50 -21.53 2.10 16.24
C ALA A 50 -21.09 3.59 16.18
N GLY A 51 -21.33 4.28 15.07
CA GLY A 51 -21.07 5.71 14.92
C GLY A 51 -19.60 6.10 15.13
N LEU A 52 -18.65 5.21 14.81
CA LEU A 52 -17.23 5.47 15.05
C LEU A 52 -16.71 6.66 14.26
N SER A 53 -15.91 7.51 14.92
CA SER A 53 -15.12 8.52 14.23
C SER A 53 -14.04 7.88 13.36
N GLU A 54 -13.54 8.60 12.35
CA GLU A 54 -12.45 8.11 11.48
C GLU A 54 -11.20 7.71 12.29
N GLU A 55 -10.83 8.50 13.30
CA GLU A 55 -9.71 8.18 14.20
C GLU A 55 -9.96 6.85 14.91
N HIS A 56 -11.16 6.65 15.46
CA HIS A 56 -11.47 5.44 16.20
C HIS A 56 -11.49 4.23 15.27
N LEU A 57 -12.12 4.36 14.09
CA LEU A 57 -12.14 3.31 13.09
C LEU A 57 -10.71 2.90 12.65
N LEU A 58 -9.82 3.89 12.45
CA LEU A 58 -8.42 3.65 12.13
C LEU A 58 -7.70 2.89 13.25
N ARG A 59 -7.89 3.29 14.52
CA ARG A 59 -7.27 2.62 15.68
C ARG A 59 -7.75 1.18 15.83
N LEU A 60 -9.04 0.93 15.63
CA LEU A 60 -9.61 -0.40 15.67
C LEU A 60 -9.02 -1.28 14.56
N ALA A 61 -9.01 -0.78 13.32
CA ALA A 61 -8.45 -1.50 12.18
C ALA A 61 -6.94 -1.76 12.35
N GLY A 62 -6.18 -0.76 12.80
CA GLY A 62 -4.75 -0.90 13.09
C GLY A 62 -4.47 -1.94 14.17
N ALA A 63 -5.30 -2.04 15.20
CA ALA A 63 -5.17 -3.09 16.22
C ALA A 63 -5.38 -4.51 15.64
N GLY A 64 -6.23 -4.64 14.62
CA GLY A 64 -6.38 -5.87 13.86
C GLY A 64 -5.12 -6.25 13.09
N GLU A 65 -4.53 -5.28 12.40
CA GLU A 65 -3.31 -5.52 11.63
C GLU A 65 -2.12 -5.84 12.54
N ALA A 66 -1.98 -5.15 13.67
CA ALA A 66 -0.91 -5.38 14.65
C ALA A 66 -0.88 -6.84 15.14
N PHE A 67 -2.06 -7.43 15.37
CA PHE A 67 -2.18 -8.83 15.75
C PHE A 67 -1.63 -9.78 14.67
N THR A 68 -1.79 -9.42 13.40
CA THR A 68 -1.36 -10.26 12.27
C THR A 68 0.07 -9.99 11.82
N ALA A 69 0.57 -8.76 11.95
CA ALA A 69 1.83 -8.30 11.36
C ALA A 69 2.89 -7.88 12.40
N GLY A 70 2.61 -8.07 13.70
CA GLY A 70 3.48 -7.75 14.83
C GLY A 70 3.53 -6.26 15.19
N ALA A 71 3.17 -5.36 14.27
CA ALA A 71 2.99 -3.94 14.51
C ALA A 71 2.05 -3.35 13.44
N PRO A 72 1.22 -2.36 13.77
CA PRO A 72 0.26 -1.78 12.82
C PRO A 72 0.98 -1.03 11.69
N HIS A 73 0.54 -1.24 10.45
CA HIS A 73 0.92 -0.48 9.27
C HIS A 73 -0.24 0.44 8.90
N TYR A 74 -0.38 1.50 9.70
CA TYR A 74 -1.49 2.43 9.59
C TYR A 74 -1.61 3.10 8.22
N ASP A 75 -0.54 3.20 7.45
CA ASP A 75 -0.52 3.70 6.07
C ASP A 75 -1.43 2.87 5.15
N ASN A 76 -1.28 1.54 5.16
CA ASN A 76 -2.12 0.64 4.36
C ASN A 76 -3.56 0.61 4.86
N VAL A 77 -3.75 0.59 6.19
CA VAL A 77 -5.08 0.57 6.81
C VAL A 77 -5.84 1.84 6.46
N ALA A 78 -5.21 3.01 6.61
CA ALA A 78 -5.84 4.29 6.30
C ALA A 78 -6.15 4.42 4.81
N ALA A 79 -5.24 4.03 3.91
CA ALA A 79 -5.49 4.04 2.48
C ALA A 79 -6.68 3.14 2.12
N SER A 80 -6.76 1.96 2.75
CA SER A 80 -7.86 1.00 2.56
C SER A 80 -9.18 1.50 3.14
N LEU A 81 -9.17 2.22 4.26
CA LEU A 81 -10.37 2.77 4.90
C LEU A 81 -10.92 4.00 4.18
N PHE A 82 -10.05 4.91 3.73
CA PHE A 82 -10.46 6.26 3.34
C PHE A 82 -10.29 6.57 1.85
N GLY A 83 -9.46 5.81 1.13
CA GLY A 83 -9.15 6.05 -0.29
C GLY A 83 -8.33 7.34 -0.52
N GLY A 84 -7.97 7.57 -1.77
CA GLY A 84 -7.12 8.66 -2.22
C GLY A 84 -5.66 8.52 -1.76
N PHE A 85 -4.95 9.65 -1.73
CA PHE A 85 -3.66 9.76 -1.07
C PHE A 85 -3.88 10.12 0.40
N VAL A 86 -3.27 9.35 1.30
CA VAL A 86 -3.41 9.53 2.74
C VAL A 86 -2.08 9.92 3.38
N ILE A 87 -2.12 10.85 4.33
CA ILE A 87 -1.01 11.27 5.18
C ILE A 87 -1.45 11.11 6.63
N LEU A 88 -0.57 10.58 7.46
CA LEU A 88 -0.88 10.21 8.84
C LEU A 88 -0.09 11.05 9.84
N ASP A 89 -0.80 11.66 10.79
CA ASP A 89 -0.23 12.08 12.08
C ASP A 89 -0.58 11.01 13.11
N LEU A 90 0.28 9.99 13.22
CA LEU A 90 0.09 8.88 14.16
C LEU A 90 0.13 9.33 15.62
N ALA A 91 0.85 10.41 15.93
CA ALA A 91 0.93 10.92 17.30
C ALA A 91 -0.42 11.48 17.77
N ARG A 92 -1.22 12.01 16.85
CA ARG A 92 -2.56 12.56 17.12
C ARG A 92 -3.71 11.70 16.57
N GLY A 93 -3.41 10.56 15.96
CA GLY A 93 -4.44 9.70 15.33
C GLY A 93 -5.16 10.34 14.15
N ARG A 94 -4.57 11.35 13.48
CA ARG A 94 -5.23 12.10 12.41
C ARG A 94 -4.84 11.59 11.03
N VAL A 95 -5.84 11.55 10.14
CA VAL A 95 -5.65 11.25 8.71
C VAL A 95 -5.94 12.51 7.90
N PHE A 96 -5.04 12.84 6.98
CA PHE A 96 -5.25 13.85 5.96
C PHE A 96 -5.39 13.14 4.62
N ARG A 97 -6.45 13.46 3.87
CA ARG A 97 -6.74 12.82 2.58
C ARG A 97 -6.75 13.84 1.46
N HIS A 98 -6.11 13.47 0.36
CA HIS A 98 -6.27 14.14 -0.93
C HIS A 98 -6.88 13.15 -1.93
N VAL A 99 -8.08 13.48 -2.44
CA VAL A 99 -8.75 12.68 -3.47
C VAL A 99 -8.42 13.33 -4.83
N PRO A 100 -7.73 12.62 -5.74
CA PRO A 100 -7.39 13.19 -7.03
C PRO A 100 -8.64 13.46 -7.87
N ARG A 101 -8.63 14.54 -8.65
CA ARG A 101 -9.76 14.94 -9.52
C ARG A 101 -9.83 14.14 -10.81
N ARG A 102 -8.74 13.43 -11.15
CA ARG A 102 -8.66 12.54 -12.32
C ARG A 102 -8.33 11.11 -11.92
N LYS A 103 -8.63 10.18 -12.82
CA LYS A 103 -8.14 8.80 -12.73
C LYS A 103 -6.64 8.80 -12.99
N ILE A 104 -5.89 8.21 -12.06
CA ILE A 104 -4.44 8.05 -12.16
C ILE A 104 -4.16 6.56 -12.35
N PRO A 105 -3.77 6.11 -13.55
CA PRO A 105 -3.48 4.70 -13.78
C PRO A 105 -2.14 4.32 -13.15
N VAL A 106 -2.12 3.14 -12.55
CA VAL A 106 -0.93 2.54 -11.92
C VAL A 106 -0.89 1.09 -12.36
N ALA A 107 0.24 0.62 -12.86
CA ALA A 107 0.48 -0.81 -13.00
C ALA A 107 1.23 -1.31 -11.78
N VAL A 108 0.89 -2.52 -11.39
CA VAL A 108 1.62 -3.29 -10.40
C VAL A 108 2.15 -4.54 -11.08
N VAL A 109 3.44 -4.81 -10.91
CA VAL A 109 4.06 -6.07 -11.33
C VAL A 109 4.59 -6.76 -10.09
N THR A 110 4.28 -8.05 -9.94
CA THR A 110 4.64 -8.82 -8.75
C THR A 110 5.46 -10.05 -9.13
N PRO A 111 6.78 -10.01 -8.88
CA PRO A 111 7.64 -11.18 -9.03
C PRO A 111 7.28 -12.25 -8.00
N ARG A 112 7.25 -13.50 -8.45
CA ARG A 112 7.10 -14.68 -7.59
C ARG A 112 8.45 -15.03 -6.97
N VAL A 113 8.73 -14.46 -5.80
CA VAL A 113 9.91 -14.81 -5.01
C VAL A 113 9.65 -16.06 -4.16
N GLY A 114 10.55 -17.05 -4.26
CA GLY A 114 10.52 -18.24 -3.42
C GLY A 114 10.92 -17.93 -1.96
N SER A 115 10.36 -18.70 -1.02
CA SER A 115 10.78 -18.90 0.38
C SER A 115 10.34 -17.94 1.50
N LEU A 116 9.93 -16.69 1.24
CA LEU A 116 9.45 -15.78 2.31
C LEU A 116 7.96 -15.45 2.14
N GLN A 117 7.11 -16.07 2.95
CA GLN A 117 5.67 -15.80 2.99
C GLN A 117 5.24 -15.25 4.36
N GLY A 118 4.15 -14.47 4.36
CA GLY A 118 3.50 -13.98 5.57
C GLY A 118 4.34 -13.00 6.41
N THR A 119 4.17 -13.07 7.73
CA THR A 119 4.80 -12.20 8.74
C THR A 119 6.32 -12.17 8.68
N ARG A 120 6.95 -13.34 8.49
CA ARG A 120 8.41 -13.46 8.45
C ARG A 120 9.05 -12.60 7.36
N LYS A 121 8.36 -12.41 6.22
CA LYS A 121 8.84 -11.54 5.15
C LYS A 121 8.80 -10.07 5.55
N THR A 122 7.68 -9.62 6.13
CA THR A 122 7.51 -8.22 6.55
C THR A 122 8.48 -7.86 7.67
N GLU A 123 8.71 -8.78 8.61
CA GLU A 123 9.73 -8.66 9.65
C GLU A 123 11.14 -8.62 9.06
N TYR A 124 11.45 -9.52 8.13
CA TYR A 124 12.74 -9.51 7.44
C TYR A 124 12.97 -8.20 6.67
N ALA A 125 12.00 -7.74 5.89
CA ALA A 125 12.06 -6.46 5.17
C ALA A 125 12.19 -5.23 6.08
N ARG A 126 11.69 -5.31 7.34
CA ARG A 126 11.91 -4.29 8.37
C ARG A 126 13.33 -4.38 8.95
N SER A 127 13.86 -5.59 9.13
CA SER A 127 15.20 -5.81 9.66
C SER A 127 16.33 -5.29 8.76
N LEU A 128 16.08 -5.16 7.45
CA LEU A 128 17.03 -4.60 6.48
C LEU A 128 17.19 -3.08 6.59
N LEU A 129 16.29 -2.38 7.28
CA LEU A 129 16.28 -0.93 7.33
C LEU A 129 17.35 -0.39 8.28
N PRO A 130 18.01 0.74 7.93
CA PRO A 130 18.99 1.34 8.81
C PRO A 130 18.31 1.89 10.06
N LYS A 131 18.98 1.76 11.21
CA LYS A 131 18.52 2.36 12.48
C LYS A 131 18.82 3.86 12.56
N GLN A 132 19.74 4.36 11.74
CA GLN A 132 20.19 5.75 11.71
C GLN A 132 20.45 6.14 10.26
N VAL A 133 20.17 7.40 9.91
CA VAL A 133 20.50 7.99 8.60
C VAL A 133 21.33 9.24 8.80
N SER A 134 22.19 9.57 7.84
CA SER A 134 22.95 10.82 7.90
C SER A 134 22.00 12.01 7.73
N LEU A 135 22.42 13.17 8.25
CA LEU A 135 21.68 14.42 8.04
C LEU A 135 21.52 14.73 6.54
N GLU A 136 22.55 14.46 5.74
CA GLU A 136 22.51 14.65 4.29
C GLU A 136 21.43 13.78 3.63
N THR A 137 21.39 12.48 3.94
CA THR A 137 20.34 11.57 3.43
C THR A 137 18.96 12.03 3.88
N HIS A 138 18.83 12.48 5.14
CA HIS A 138 17.57 12.98 5.66
C HIS A 138 17.08 14.23 4.90
N VAL A 139 17.97 15.20 4.65
CA VAL A 139 17.66 16.40 3.86
C VAL A 139 17.19 16.03 2.46
N ARG A 140 17.89 15.11 1.79
CA ARG A 140 17.50 14.63 0.44
C ARG A 140 16.14 13.93 0.45
N GLN A 141 15.90 13.03 1.41
CA GLN A 141 14.62 12.33 1.53
C GLN A 141 13.46 13.29 1.80
N THR A 142 13.64 14.24 2.72
CA THR A 142 12.61 15.23 3.04
C THR A 142 12.33 16.14 1.84
N SER A 143 13.34 16.49 1.04
CA SER A 143 13.13 17.20 -0.23
C SER A 143 12.31 16.39 -1.23
N SER A 144 12.60 15.09 -1.40
CA SER A 144 11.79 14.20 -2.25
C SER A 144 10.34 14.09 -1.74
N LEU A 145 10.14 14.01 -0.42
CA LEU A 145 8.80 14.00 0.17
C LEU A 145 8.05 15.30 -0.11
N ALA A 146 8.68 16.46 0.06
CA ALA A 146 8.06 17.75 -0.25
C ALA A 146 7.68 17.85 -1.74
N LYS A 147 8.53 17.34 -2.64
CA LYS A 147 8.24 17.23 -4.07
C LYS A 147 7.05 16.31 -4.36
N LEU A 148 6.97 15.16 -3.70
CA LEU A 148 5.85 14.24 -3.83
C LEU A 148 4.54 14.91 -3.40
N LEU A 149 4.54 15.60 -2.25
CA LEU A 149 3.37 16.33 -1.76
C LEU A 149 2.95 17.44 -2.74
N TYR A 150 3.91 18.19 -3.27
CA TYR A 150 3.64 19.20 -4.30
C TYR A 150 2.98 18.56 -5.53
N GLY A 151 3.56 17.49 -6.08
CA GLY A 151 3.02 16.79 -7.24
C GLY A 151 1.62 16.22 -7.00
N ILE A 152 1.35 15.68 -5.80
CA ILE A 152 0.00 15.21 -5.42
C ILE A 152 -0.98 16.39 -5.40
N LEU A 153 -0.64 17.49 -4.73
CA LEU A 153 -1.54 18.65 -4.58
C LEU A 153 -1.80 19.39 -5.90
N THR A 154 -0.83 19.39 -6.82
CA THR A 154 -0.97 19.98 -8.17
C THR A 154 -1.43 18.98 -9.22
N GLU A 155 -1.62 17.71 -8.84
CA GLU A 155 -1.93 16.58 -9.73
C GLU A 155 -0.96 16.43 -10.93
N ASP A 156 0.31 16.81 -10.72
CA ASP A 156 1.38 16.65 -11.72
C ASP A 156 2.01 15.25 -11.59
N LEU A 157 1.59 14.33 -12.46
CA LEU A 157 2.04 12.94 -12.44
C LEU A 157 3.53 12.79 -12.77
N ARG A 158 4.13 13.72 -13.51
CA ARG A 158 5.58 13.66 -13.79
C ARG A 158 6.35 13.99 -12.53
N ILE A 159 5.95 15.02 -11.80
CA ILE A 159 6.57 15.36 -10.51
C ILE A 159 6.37 14.25 -9.48
N ILE A 160 5.17 13.66 -9.40
CA ILE A 160 4.91 12.48 -8.55
C ILE A 160 5.87 11.35 -8.95
N GLY A 161 5.93 11.03 -10.23
CA GLY A 161 6.80 9.99 -10.79
C GLY A 161 8.28 10.19 -10.42
N GLU A 162 8.81 11.39 -10.66
CA GLU A 162 10.18 11.74 -10.30
C GLU A 162 10.43 11.63 -8.79
N ALA A 163 9.47 12.04 -7.96
CA ALA A 163 9.59 11.98 -6.50
C ALA A 163 9.56 10.55 -5.96
N VAL A 164 8.65 9.70 -6.48
CA VAL A 164 8.57 8.30 -6.05
C VAL A 164 9.71 7.47 -6.59
N THR A 165 10.34 7.84 -7.70
CA THR A 165 11.44 7.06 -8.30
C THR A 165 12.71 7.09 -7.47
N THR A 166 12.84 8.00 -6.49
CA THR A 166 14.05 8.07 -5.67
C THR A 166 13.71 8.13 -4.19
N ASP A 167 13.82 6.99 -3.54
CA ASP A 167 13.90 6.89 -2.09
C ASP A 167 15.34 6.61 -1.66
N TYR A 168 15.86 7.48 -0.79
CA TYR A 168 17.25 7.45 -0.35
C TYR A 168 17.48 6.56 0.88
N ILE A 169 16.41 6.05 1.49
CA ILE A 169 16.48 5.35 2.78
C ILE A 169 16.02 3.90 2.64
N VAL A 170 14.79 3.66 2.16
CA VAL A 170 14.16 2.33 2.24
C VAL A 170 14.39 1.51 0.97
N GLU A 171 14.23 2.12 -0.20
CA GLU A 171 14.44 1.50 -1.50
C GLU A 171 15.82 0.81 -1.64
N PRO A 172 16.98 1.44 -1.33
CA PRO A 172 18.28 0.80 -1.52
C PRO A 172 18.48 -0.45 -0.65
N CYS A 173 17.76 -0.53 0.48
CA CYS A 173 17.77 -1.67 1.37
C CYS A 173 16.86 -2.80 0.86
N ARG A 174 15.65 -2.46 0.39
CA ARG A 174 14.62 -3.44 -0.01
C ARG A 174 14.75 -3.93 -1.44
N ALA A 175 15.34 -3.16 -2.34
CA ALA A 175 15.60 -3.53 -3.74
C ALA A 175 16.29 -4.90 -3.85
N LYS A 176 17.19 -5.21 -2.91
CA LYS A 176 17.93 -6.49 -2.83
C LYS A 176 17.05 -7.73 -2.67
N MET A 177 15.81 -7.57 -2.22
CA MET A 177 14.84 -8.65 -2.07
C MET A 177 14.03 -8.92 -3.34
N ILE A 178 14.16 -8.05 -4.35
CA ILE A 178 13.35 -8.08 -5.56
C ILE A 178 14.29 -8.48 -6.71
N PRO A 179 14.03 -9.62 -7.38
CA PRO A 179 14.86 -10.08 -8.49
C PRO A 179 14.94 -9.02 -9.58
N PHE A 180 16.16 -8.72 -10.04
CA PHE A 180 16.44 -7.81 -11.14
C PHE A 180 15.87 -6.39 -10.93
N TYR A 181 15.69 -5.92 -9.68
CA TYR A 181 15.04 -4.65 -9.38
C TYR A 181 15.58 -3.46 -10.18
N ASP A 182 16.90 -3.29 -10.18
CA ASP A 182 17.54 -2.18 -10.88
C ASP A 182 17.32 -2.27 -12.39
N ASP A 183 17.37 -3.47 -12.96
CA ASP A 183 17.13 -3.71 -14.39
C ASP A 183 15.69 -3.38 -14.79
N ILE A 184 14.70 -3.88 -14.03
CA ILE A 184 13.29 -3.63 -14.34
C ILE A 184 12.90 -2.17 -14.11
N LYS A 185 13.54 -1.49 -13.15
CA LYS A 185 13.38 -0.06 -12.94
C LYS A 185 13.93 0.73 -14.13
N GLN A 186 15.14 0.42 -14.58
CA GLN A 186 15.74 1.08 -15.75
C GLN A 186 14.92 0.85 -17.01
N LEU A 187 14.48 -0.39 -17.24
CA LEU A 187 13.57 -0.74 -18.34
C LEU A 187 12.30 0.11 -18.30
N ALA A 188 11.62 0.16 -17.16
CA ALA A 188 10.37 0.92 -17.06
C ALA A 188 10.58 2.42 -17.33
N LEU A 189 11.66 3.01 -16.83
CA LEU A 189 11.97 4.42 -17.02
C LEU A 189 12.40 4.72 -18.47
N SER A 190 13.19 3.85 -19.11
CA SER A 190 13.57 4.03 -20.52
C SER A 190 12.39 3.92 -21.47
N GLU A 191 11.37 3.15 -21.08
CA GLU A 191 10.13 2.96 -21.83
C GLU A 191 9.08 4.05 -21.56
N GLY A 192 9.42 5.03 -20.71
CA GLY A 192 8.63 6.25 -20.53
C GLY A 192 7.74 6.27 -19.29
N ALA A 193 7.89 5.34 -18.34
CA ALA A 193 7.21 5.46 -17.05
C ALA A 193 7.62 6.76 -16.35
N TYR A 194 6.65 7.49 -15.80
CA TYR A 194 6.95 8.70 -15.02
C TYR A 194 7.62 8.37 -13.71
N GLY A 195 7.26 7.24 -13.10
CA GLY A 195 8.01 6.73 -11.97
C GLY A 195 7.83 5.24 -11.75
N PHE A 196 8.75 4.70 -10.96
CA PHE A 196 8.84 3.28 -10.63
C PHE A 196 9.42 3.11 -9.22
N ASN A 197 8.74 2.36 -8.35
CA ASN A 197 9.31 1.96 -7.04
C ASN A 197 8.60 0.71 -6.48
N ILE A 198 9.02 0.28 -5.30
CA ILE A 198 8.53 -0.85 -4.55
C ILE A 198 7.16 -0.54 -3.93
N CYS A 199 6.21 -1.47 -4.05
CA CYS A 199 4.96 -1.43 -3.29
C CYS A 199 5.23 -1.87 -1.84
N GLY A 200 5.15 -0.94 -0.90
CA GLY A 200 5.28 -1.23 0.53
C GLY A 200 6.58 -1.97 0.85
N ALA A 201 6.47 -3.22 1.33
CA ALA A 201 7.60 -4.08 1.67
C ALA A 201 8.11 -4.97 0.52
N GLY A 202 7.48 -4.91 -0.66
CA GLY A 202 7.78 -5.80 -1.79
C GLY A 202 7.12 -7.19 -1.70
N PRO A 203 7.23 -8.00 -2.77
CA PRO A 203 8.17 -7.85 -3.87
C PRO A 203 7.55 -7.08 -5.04
N SER A 204 6.27 -6.70 -4.94
CA SER A 204 5.58 -5.95 -5.96
C SER A 204 6.26 -4.62 -6.16
N VAL A 205 6.31 -4.20 -7.41
CA VAL A 205 6.71 -2.88 -7.85
C VAL A 205 5.51 -2.22 -8.50
N PHE A 206 5.47 -0.90 -8.47
CA PHE A 206 4.49 -0.13 -9.22
C PHE A 206 5.18 0.81 -10.18
N LEU A 207 4.45 1.14 -11.24
CA LEU A 207 4.80 2.21 -12.16
C LEU A 207 3.58 3.04 -12.49
N LEU A 208 3.79 4.30 -12.84
CA LEU A 208 2.72 5.22 -13.22
C LEU A 208 3.08 6.01 -14.48
N HIS A 209 2.04 6.34 -15.23
CA HIS A 209 2.05 7.25 -16.37
C HIS A 209 0.63 7.83 -16.50
N GLU A 210 0.41 8.86 -17.31
CA GLU A 210 -0.94 9.40 -17.50
C GLU A 210 -1.80 8.58 -18.48
N ASP A 211 -1.15 7.98 -19.47
CA ASP A 211 -1.75 7.09 -20.46
C ASP A 211 -1.72 5.63 -19.99
N VAL A 212 -2.91 5.04 -19.83
CA VAL A 212 -3.09 3.64 -19.41
C VAL A 212 -2.52 2.63 -20.40
N THR A 213 -2.45 2.96 -21.69
CA THR A 213 -1.88 2.07 -22.71
C THR A 213 -0.36 1.93 -22.54
N VAL A 214 0.31 3.04 -22.20
CA VAL A 214 1.74 3.06 -21.85
C VAL A 214 1.96 2.28 -20.55
N VAL A 215 1.13 2.50 -19.53
CA VAL A 215 1.19 1.74 -18.27
C VAL A 215 1.06 0.23 -18.51
N SER A 216 0.12 -0.19 -19.34
CA SER A 216 -0.09 -1.61 -19.69
C SER A 216 1.13 -2.21 -20.37
N ARG A 217 1.62 -1.54 -21.43
CA ARG A 217 2.74 -2.02 -22.24
C ARG A 217 4.00 -2.21 -21.39
N ILE A 218 4.37 -1.21 -20.58
CA ILE A 218 5.56 -1.29 -19.73
C ILE A 218 5.41 -2.40 -18.68
N ALA A 219 4.21 -2.59 -18.12
CA ALA A 219 3.96 -3.66 -17.16
C ALA A 219 4.14 -5.06 -17.78
N ASP A 220 3.73 -5.23 -19.05
CA ASP A 220 3.94 -6.47 -19.79
C ASP A 220 5.41 -6.69 -20.13
N GLU A 221 6.13 -5.66 -20.57
CA GLU A 221 7.58 -5.74 -20.85
C GLU A 221 8.39 -6.10 -19.59
N VAL A 222 8.08 -5.49 -18.43
CA VAL A 222 8.71 -5.85 -17.15
C VAL A 222 8.39 -7.29 -16.75
N LYS A 223 7.14 -7.74 -16.95
CA LYS A 223 6.73 -9.13 -16.67
C LYS A 223 7.46 -10.12 -17.58
N GLU A 224 7.58 -9.82 -18.86
CA GLU A 224 8.32 -10.63 -19.84
C GLU A 224 9.80 -10.68 -19.51
N TYR A 225 10.43 -9.54 -19.20
CA TYR A 225 11.84 -9.46 -18.80
C TYR A 225 12.17 -10.40 -17.62
N LEU A 226 11.30 -10.44 -16.62
CA LEU A 226 11.43 -11.33 -15.46
C LEU A 226 11.22 -12.80 -15.86
N THR A 227 10.19 -13.08 -16.66
CA THR A 227 9.83 -14.44 -17.07
C THR A 227 10.93 -15.09 -17.91
N GLU A 228 11.54 -14.34 -18.84
CA GLU A 228 12.70 -14.79 -19.64
C GLU A 228 13.91 -15.15 -18.79
N ARG A 229 14.03 -14.56 -17.59
CA ARG A 229 15.10 -14.82 -16.62
C ARG A 229 14.70 -15.83 -15.55
N GLY A 230 13.60 -16.57 -15.77
CA GLY A 230 13.14 -17.64 -14.90
C GLY A 230 12.41 -17.15 -13.64
N VAL A 231 11.97 -15.89 -13.59
CA VAL A 231 11.18 -15.34 -12.50
C VAL A 231 9.74 -15.16 -12.98
N GLU A 232 8.85 -16.08 -12.59
CA GLU A 232 7.42 -15.90 -12.83
C GLU A 232 6.93 -14.58 -12.22
N ALA A 233 6.10 -13.84 -12.95
CA ALA A 233 5.50 -12.61 -12.46
C ALA A 233 4.05 -12.48 -12.95
N TRP A 234 3.23 -11.77 -12.17
CA TRP A 234 1.89 -11.36 -12.58
C TRP A 234 1.79 -9.85 -12.51
N SER A 235 0.99 -9.27 -13.40
CA SER A 235 0.76 -7.83 -13.47
C SER A 235 -0.73 -7.52 -13.51
N PHE A 236 -1.10 -6.34 -13.05
CA PHE A 236 -2.43 -5.78 -13.22
C PHE A 236 -2.36 -4.25 -13.26
N ILE A 237 -3.37 -3.66 -13.89
CA ILE A 237 -3.56 -2.22 -13.93
C ILE A 237 -4.68 -1.86 -12.96
N SER A 238 -4.46 -0.83 -12.18
CA SER A 238 -5.45 -0.24 -11.30
C SER A 238 -5.41 1.27 -11.42
N TYR A 239 -6.25 1.92 -10.61
CA TYR A 239 -6.28 3.36 -10.49
C TYR A 239 -6.18 3.72 -9.01
N ILE A 240 -5.63 4.89 -8.70
CA ILE A 240 -5.74 5.43 -7.34
C ILE A 240 -7.23 5.50 -6.99
N SER A 241 -7.63 4.73 -5.97
CA SER A 241 -9.03 4.63 -5.58
C SER A 241 -9.51 5.96 -5.01
N LEU A 242 -10.67 6.44 -5.45
CA LEU A 242 -11.28 7.67 -4.91
C LEU A 242 -12.03 7.41 -3.58
N ARG A 243 -12.29 6.13 -3.29
CA ARG A 243 -13.02 5.66 -2.10
C ARG A 243 -12.18 4.62 -1.36
N GLY A 244 -12.39 4.52 -0.06
CA GLY A 244 -11.84 3.43 0.73
C GLY A 244 -12.84 2.29 0.87
N ALA A 245 -12.95 1.73 2.07
CA ALA A 245 -13.90 0.68 2.38
C ALA A 245 -15.33 1.17 2.15
N GLU A 246 -16.13 0.36 1.46
CA GLU A 246 -17.53 0.64 1.19
C GLU A 246 -18.38 -0.61 1.39
N ALA A 247 -19.65 -0.42 1.74
CA ALA A 247 -20.60 -1.52 1.83
C ALA A 247 -21.16 -1.82 0.43
N LEU A 248 -21.07 -3.08 0.01
CA LEU A 248 -21.67 -3.54 -1.25
C LEU A 248 -23.17 -3.81 -1.08
N GLU A 249 -23.55 -4.40 0.05
CA GLU A 249 -24.91 -4.69 0.45
C GLU A 249 -24.98 -4.69 1.98
N VAL A 250 -26.09 -4.20 2.54
CA VAL A 250 -26.38 -4.27 3.98
C VAL A 250 -27.77 -4.88 4.15
N VAL A 251 -27.81 -6.12 4.62
CA VAL A 251 -29.05 -6.82 4.98
C VAL A 251 -29.12 -6.85 6.50
N ARG A 252 -30.19 -6.28 7.07
CA ARG A 252 -30.48 -6.25 8.51
C ARG A 252 -31.66 -7.14 8.84
#